data_AF-A0A2N2I4L5-F1
#
_entry.id   AF-A0A2N2I4L5-F1
#
_cell.length_a   1.000
_cell.length_b   1.000
_cell.length_c   1.000
_cell.angle_alpha   90.00
_cell.angle_beta   90.00
_cell.angle_gamma   90.00
#
_symmetry.space_group_name_H-M   'P 1'
#
loop_
_entity.id
_entity.type
_entity.pdbx_description
1 polymer ?
#
loop_
_entity_poly.entity_id
_entity_poly.type
_entity_poly.pdbx_seq_one_letter_code
_entity_poly.pdbx_strand_id
1 'polypeptide(L)'
;DTLDVELGDAMRSWCNPASEDAVEAEFDVTVFEAAMAGYGAACRQGAGPTEAEWRAVVPGVERVSLELAARFARDALEEAYFGWNPRFGSRGDHNLLRARGQLALARSIRSAAKQAERVIEAARRTSLA
;
A
#
# COMPACT_ATOMS: atom_id res chain seq x y z
N ASP A 1 2.94 -13.34 -12.88
CA ASP A 1 3.79 -12.39 -12.15
C ASP A 1 2.87 -11.39 -11.47
N THR A 2 2.75 -11.46 -10.14
CA THR A 2 1.75 -10.74 -9.31
C THR A 2 2.37 -10.07 -8.10
N LEU A 3 3.70 -10.06 -7.99
CA LEU A 3 4.40 -9.64 -6.78
C LEU A 3 4.14 -8.17 -6.45
N ASP A 4 4.00 -7.33 -7.47
CA ASP A 4 3.66 -5.91 -7.32
C ASP A 4 2.26 -5.71 -6.72
N VAL A 5 1.31 -6.60 -7.00
CA VAL A 5 -0.02 -6.62 -6.36
C VAL A 5 0.09 -7.10 -4.92
N GLU A 6 0.79 -8.22 -4.67
CA GLU A 6 0.87 -8.84 -3.35
C GLU A 6 1.63 -7.96 -2.35
N LEU A 7 2.84 -7.52 -2.70
CA LEU A 7 3.61 -6.57 -1.89
C LEU A 7 2.96 -5.19 -1.90
N GLY A 8 2.32 -4.78 -2.99
CA GLY A 8 1.55 -3.54 -3.05
C GLY A 8 0.46 -3.49 -1.98
N ASP A 9 -0.32 -4.56 -1.88
CA ASP A 9 -1.40 -4.70 -0.91
C ASP A 9 -0.89 -4.76 0.54
N ALA A 10 0.15 -5.56 0.78
CA ALA A 10 0.78 -5.68 2.08
C ALA A 10 1.35 -4.34 2.56
N MET A 11 2.15 -3.67 1.74
CA MET A 11 2.81 -2.41 2.11
C MET A 11 1.82 -1.27 2.24
N ARG A 12 0.76 -1.22 1.42
CA ARG A 12 -0.32 -0.26 1.56
C ARG A 12 -1.00 -0.37 2.92
N SER A 13 -1.15 -1.59 3.42
CA SER A 13 -1.78 -1.87 4.72
C SER A 13 -0.84 -1.56 5.88
N TRP A 14 0.39 -2.08 5.85
CA TRP A 14 1.31 -1.99 6.98
C TRP A 14 1.94 -0.62 7.15
N CYS A 15 2.14 0.12 6.06
CA CYS A 15 2.84 1.41 6.08
C CYS A 15 1.89 2.60 6.24
N ASN A 16 0.61 2.37 6.54
CA ASN A 16 -0.31 3.41 6.95
C ASN A 16 -0.52 3.33 8.48
N PRO A 17 0.06 4.22 9.29
CA PRO A 17 -0.09 4.18 10.74
C PRO A 17 -1.51 4.58 11.18
N ALA A 18 -2.27 5.24 10.30
CA ALA A 18 -3.67 5.55 10.53
C ALA A 18 -4.55 4.32 10.27
N SER A 19 -5.70 4.27 10.95
CA SER A 19 -6.74 3.28 10.63
C SER A 19 -7.22 3.48 9.18
N GLU A 20 -7.68 2.40 8.53
CA GLU A 20 -8.37 2.50 7.24
C GLU A 20 -9.62 3.40 7.32
N ASP A 21 -10.16 3.61 8.54
CA ASP A 21 -11.24 4.54 8.83
C ASP A 21 -10.74 5.98 9.13
N ALA A 22 -9.59 6.40 8.59
CA ALA A 22 -9.06 7.77 8.70
C ALA A 22 -9.10 8.52 7.36
N VAL A 23 -9.39 9.83 7.40
CA VAL A 23 -9.44 10.70 6.20
C VAL A 23 -8.05 11.06 5.71
N GLU A 24 -7.13 11.30 6.66
CA GLU A 24 -5.73 11.55 6.37
C GLU A 24 -4.95 10.25 6.58
N ALA A 25 -4.08 9.96 5.62
CA ALA A 25 -3.22 8.79 5.65
C ALA A 25 -1.82 9.21 5.21
N GLU A 26 -0.83 8.74 5.94
CA GLU A 26 0.58 8.98 5.66
C GLU A 26 1.25 7.66 5.33
N PHE A 27 2.16 7.69 4.38
CA PHE A 27 3.00 6.55 4.06
C PHE A 27 4.27 6.57 4.93
N ASP A 28 4.30 5.71 5.93
CA ASP A 28 5.43 5.56 6.85
C ASP A 28 6.57 4.81 6.15
N VAL A 29 7.55 5.57 5.68
CA VAL A 29 8.72 5.01 4.99
C VAL A 29 9.63 4.25 5.95
N THR A 30 9.60 4.52 7.25
CA THR A 30 10.40 3.78 8.24
C THR A 30 9.86 2.37 8.42
N VAL A 31 8.53 2.21 8.49
CA VAL A 31 7.91 0.88 8.50
C VAL A 31 8.17 0.14 7.19
N PHE A 32 8.06 0.85 6.04
CA PHE A 32 8.37 0.28 4.73
C PHE A 32 9.83 -0.20 4.65
N GLU A 33 10.78 0.58 5.16
CA GLU A 33 12.20 0.22 5.21
C GLU A 33 12.45 -1.05 6.02
N ALA A 34 11.89 -1.13 7.23
CA ALA A 34 12.02 -2.31 8.07
C ALA A 34 11.42 -3.56 7.40
N ALA A 35 10.23 -3.43 6.79
CA ALA A 35 9.56 -4.53 6.12
C ALA A 35 10.35 -5.03 4.89
N MET A 36 10.80 -4.12 4.02
CA MET A 36 11.54 -4.49 2.81
C MET A 36 12.95 -5.02 3.12
N ALA A 37 13.61 -4.53 4.18
CA ALA A 37 14.87 -5.10 4.64
C ALA A 37 14.69 -6.57 5.07
N GLY A 38 13.64 -6.87 5.84
CA GLY A 38 13.29 -8.24 6.23
C GLY A 38 12.96 -9.13 5.03
N TYR A 39 12.15 -8.63 4.10
CA TYR A 39 11.81 -9.35 2.87
C TYR A 39 13.06 -9.65 2.02
N GLY A 40 13.93 -8.66 1.81
CA GLY A 40 15.19 -8.84 1.07
C GLY A 40 16.12 -9.86 1.72
N ALA A 41 16.23 -9.86 3.06
CA ALA A 41 17.02 -10.87 3.78
C ALA A 41 16.45 -12.29 3.60
N ALA A 42 15.12 -12.45 3.63
CA ALA A 42 14.47 -13.75 3.41
C ALA A 42 14.67 -14.27 1.98
N CYS A 43 14.72 -13.38 0.98
CA CYS A 43 14.95 -13.75 -0.43
C CYS A 43 16.33 -14.37 -0.70
N ARG A 44 17.31 -14.26 0.21
CA ARG A 44 18.62 -14.90 0.05
C ARG A 44 18.55 -16.42 -0.05
N GLN A 45 17.47 -17.03 0.45
CA GLN A 45 17.34 -18.49 0.56
C GLN A 45 16.70 -19.16 -0.67
N GLY A 46 16.66 -18.51 -1.84
CA GLY A 46 16.09 -19.12 -3.05
C GLY A 46 16.20 -18.24 -4.30
N ALA A 47 15.39 -18.57 -5.32
CA ALA A 47 15.20 -17.70 -6.46
C ALA A 47 14.39 -16.47 -6.02
N GLY A 48 15.08 -15.39 -5.67
CA GLY A 48 14.48 -14.12 -5.30
C GLY A 48 13.82 -13.40 -6.48
N PRO A 49 13.14 -12.27 -6.23
CA PRO A 49 12.49 -11.49 -7.28
C PRO A 49 13.50 -10.96 -8.30
N THR A 50 13.07 -10.87 -9.54
CA THR A 50 13.79 -10.19 -10.62
C THR A 50 13.92 -8.70 -10.34
N GLU A 51 14.85 -8.03 -11.03
CA GLU A 51 15.00 -6.58 -10.94
C GLU A 51 13.72 -5.82 -11.35
N ALA A 52 12.96 -6.36 -12.31
CA ALA A 52 11.69 -5.78 -12.74
C ALA A 52 10.65 -5.85 -11.61
N GLU A 53 10.52 -6.99 -10.94
CA GLU A 53 9.61 -7.17 -9.80
C GLU A 53 9.97 -6.25 -8.63
N TRP A 54 11.26 -6.13 -8.27
CA TRP A 54 11.70 -5.18 -7.25
C TRP A 54 11.32 -3.74 -7.58
N ARG A 55 11.57 -3.30 -8.83
CA ARG A 55 11.21 -1.94 -9.27
C ARG A 55 9.70 -1.70 -9.33
N ALA A 56 8.90 -2.76 -9.48
CA ALA A 56 7.46 -2.66 -9.54
C ALA A 56 6.78 -2.48 -8.18
N VAL A 57 7.48 -2.72 -7.05
CA VAL A 57 6.89 -2.67 -5.71
C VAL A 57 6.28 -1.30 -5.41
N VAL A 58 7.04 -0.20 -5.51
CA VAL A 58 6.56 1.15 -5.15
C VAL A 58 5.38 1.59 -6.03
N PRO A 59 5.45 1.46 -7.38
CA PRO A 59 4.28 1.67 -8.24
C PRO A 59 3.09 0.76 -7.88
N GLY A 60 3.35 -0.47 -7.47
CA GLY A 60 2.35 -1.43 -7.00
C GLY A 60 1.61 -0.94 -5.75
N VAL A 61 2.32 -0.45 -4.74
CA VAL A 61 1.72 0.12 -3.51
C VAL A 61 0.78 1.27 -3.86
N GLU A 62 1.23 2.19 -4.72
CA GLU A 62 0.40 3.32 -5.15
C GLU A 62 -0.82 2.85 -5.94
N ARG A 63 -0.63 1.96 -6.93
CA ARG A 63 -1.70 1.42 -7.77
C ARG A 63 -2.77 0.75 -6.93
N VAL A 64 -2.38 -0.09 -5.99
CA VAL A 64 -3.31 -0.81 -5.10
C VAL A 64 -4.06 0.15 -4.18
N SER A 65 -3.41 1.22 -3.70
CA SER A 65 -4.08 2.27 -2.92
C SER A 65 -5.14 3.00 -3.76
N LEU A 66 -4.80 3.39 -5.00
CA LEU A 66 -5.74 4.04 -5.93
C LEU A 66 -6.91 3.12 -6.33
N GLU A 67 -6.64 1.83 -6.56
CA GLU A 67 -7.68 0.85 -6.86
C GLU A 67 -8.67 0.75 -5.69
N LEU A 68 -8.17 0.64 -4.46
CA LEU A 68 -9.02 0.53 -3.28
C LEU A 68 -9.81 1.82 -3.04
N ALA A 69 -9.21 2.99 -3.26
CA ALA A 69 -9.92 4.27 -3.24
C ALA A 69 -11.09 4.30 -4.23
N ALA A 70 -10.88 3.84 -5.47
CA ALA A 70 -11.91 3.78 -6.49
C ALA A 70 -13.03 2.78 -6.12
N ARG A 71 -12.68 1.62 -5.56
CA ARG A 71 -13.64 0.62 -5.11
C ARG A 71 -14.50 1.13 -3.96
N PHE A 72 -13.91 1.81 -2.97
CA PHE A 72 -14.66 2.45 -1.89
C PHE A 72 -15.53 3.60 -2.41
N ALA A 73 -15.03 4.44 -3.34
CA ALA A 73 -15.82 5.52 -3.92
C ALA A 73 -17.05 5.00 -4.68
N ARG A 74 -16.90 3.89 -5.41
CA ARG A 74 -18.02 3.19 -6.05
C ARG A 74 -19.01 2.65 -5.02
N ASP A 75 -18.52 1.98 -3.98
CA ASP A 75 -19.39 1.40 -2.95
C ASP A 75 -20.00 2.43 -2.00
N ALA A 76 -19.51 3.67 -2.01
CA ALA A 76 -20.16 4.80 -1.35
C ALA A 76 -21.48 5.21 -2.04
N LEU A 77 -21.64 4.86 -3.32
CA LEU A 77 -22.85 5.12 -4.11
C LEU A 77 -23.74 3.87 -4.20
N GLU A 78 -23.13 2.70 -4.36
CA GLU A 78 -23.87 1.44 -4.54
C GLU A 78 -24.24 0.75 -3.22
N GLU A 79 -23.50 1.01 -2.15
CA GLU A 79 -23.76 0.49 -0.80
C GLU A 79 -23.97 -1.03 -0.73
N ALA A 80 -23.19 -1.82 -1.48
CA ALA A 80 -23.46 -3.24 -1.71
C ALA A 80 -22.31 -4.18 -1.32
N TYR A 81 -21.05 -3.73 -1.29
CA TYR A 81 -19.88 -4.60 -1.21
C TYR A 81 -19.19 -4.64 0.16
N PHE A 82 -18.65 -3.52 0.66
CA PHE A 82 -17.84 -3.48 1.87
C PHE A 82 -18.66 -3.41 3.16
N GLY A 83 -18.24 -4.14 4.20
CA GLY A 83 -18.83 -4.01 5.53
C GLY A 83 -18.63 -2.60 6.09
N TRP A 84 -19.56 -2.13 6.90
CA TRP A 84 -19.55 -0.77 7.45
C TRP A 84 -19.85 -0.76 8.94
N ASN A 85 -19.54 0.35 9.62
CA ASN A 85 -19.74 0.52 11.05
C ASN A 85 -20.70 1.71 11.29
N PRO A 86 -21.83 1.50 12.01
CA PRO A 86 -22.81 2.55 12.32
C PRO A 86 -22.24 3.82 12.96
N ARG A 87 -21.07 3.75 13.61
CA ARG A 87 -20.42 4.95 14.18
C ARG A 87 -20.05 6.02 13.15
N PHE A 88 -20.02 5.68 11.87
CA PHE A 88 -19.65 6.58 10.77
C PHE A 88 -20.83 7.10 9.94
N GLY A 89 -22.07 6.91 10.40
CA GLY A 89 -23.27 7.41 9.70
C GLY A 89 -23.95 6.31 8.91
N SER A 90 -23.90 6.38 7.58
CA SER A 90 -24.41 5.34 6.66
C SER A 90 -23.28 4.47 6.09
N ARG A 91 -23.66 3.44 5.31
CA ARG A 91 -22.69 2.66 4.52
C ARG A 91 -21.97 3.55 3.51
N GLY A 92 -22.71 4.42 2.83
CA GLY A 92 -22.19 5.42 1.92
C GLY A 92 -21.17 6.35 2.58
N ASP A 93 -21.50 6.90 3.75
CA ASP A 93 -20.61 7.81 4.49
C ASP A 93 -19.29 7.14 4.87
N HIS A 94 -19.36 5.90 5.35
CA HIS A 94 -18.18 5.18 5.77
C HIS A 94 -17.26 4.82 4.60
N ASN A 95 -17.84 4.36 3.49
CA ASN A 95 -17.06 4.04 2.29
C ASN A 95 -16.50 5.31 1.64
N LEU A 96 -17.22 6.43 1.66
CA LEU A 96 -16.69 7.72 1.19
C LEU A 96 -15.49 8.16 2.02
N LEU A 97 -15.54 7.96 3.34
CA LEU A 97 -14.43 8.24 4.23
C LEU A 97 -13.19 7.40 3.85
N ARG A 98 -13.36 6.08 3.68
CA ARG A 98 -12.27 5.18 3.28
C ARG A 98 -11.70 5.50 1.90
N ALA A 99 -12.57 5.89 0.96
CA ALA A 99 -12.14 6.32 -0.37
C ALA A 99 -11.20 7.53 -0.30
N ARG A 100 -11.51 8.51 0.56
CA ARG A 100 -10.67 9.69 0.78
C ARG A 100 -9.34 9.31 1.43
N GLY A 101 -9.37 8.45 2.46
CA GLY A 101 -8.17 7.95 3.12
C GLY A 101 -7.21 7.24 2.16
N GLN A 102 -7.73 6.31 1.35
CA GLN A 102 -6.90 5.58 0.37
C GLN A 102 -6.35 6.49 -0.75
N LEU A 103 -7.11 7.51 -1.16
CA LEU A 103 -6.61 8.51 -2.10
C LEU A 103 -5.52 9.41 -1.48
N ALA A 104 -5.68 9.80 -0.22
CA ALA A 104 -4.65 10.54 0.53
C ALA A 104 -3.38 9.70 0.65
N LEU A 105 -3.50 8.41 0.99
CA LEU A 105 -2.38 7.48 1.06
C LEU A 105 -1.66 7.35 -0.28
N ALA A 106 -2.39 7.15 -1.39
CA ALA A 106 -1.79 7.11 -2.72
C ALA A 106 -0.96 8.36 -3.05
N ARG A 107 -1.45 9.54 -2.67
CA ARG A 107 -0.72 10.81 -2.83
C ARG A 107 0.50 10.89 -1.92
N SER A 108 0.41 10.38 -0.70
CA SER A 108 1.54 10.30 0.23
C SER A 108 2.63 9.37 -0.30
N ILE A 109 2.26 8.18 -0.81
CA ILE A 109 3.18 7.23 -1.45
C ILE A 109 3.87 7.89 -2.64
N ARG A 110 3.11 8.54 -3.52
CA ARG A 110 3.67 9.27 -4.67
C ARG A 110 4.67 10.34 -4.25
N SER A 111 4.37 11.08 -3.19
CA SER A 111 5.27 12.12 -2.66
C SER A 111 6.55 11.51 -2.08
N ALA A 112 6.46 10.33 -1.46
CA ALA A 112 7.58 9.59 -0.90
C ALA A 112 8.29 8.64 -1.89
N ALA A 113 7.82 8.54 -3.15
CA ALA A 113 8.24 7.49 -4.08
C ALA A 113 9.76 7.39 -4.25
N LYS A 114 10.44 8.53 -4.43
CA LYS A 114 11.91 8.55 -4.56
C LYS A 114 12.64 8.00 -3.32
N GLN A 115 12.07 8.19 -2.13
CA GLN A 115 12.64 7.66 -0.89
C GLN A 115 12.38 6.16 -0.78
N ALA A 116 11.15 5.72 -1.06
CA ALA A 116 10.77 4.31 -1.08
C ALA A 116 11.57 3.50 -2.13
N GLU A 117 11.83 4.06 -3.30
CA GLU A 117 12.65 3.43 -4.34
C GLU A 117 14.09 3.20 -3.88
N ARG A 118 14.66 4.10 -3.06
CA ARG A 118 15.99 3.88 -2.45
C ARG A 118 15.98 2.73 -1.45
N VAL A 119 14.90 2.60 -0.69
CA VAL A 119 14.69 1.46 0.23
C VAL A 119 14.65 0.14 -0.56
N ILE A 120 13.90 0.11 -1.67
CA ILE A 120 13.84 -1.07 -2.55
C ILE A 120 15.21 -1.45 -3.08
N GLU A 121 16.02 -0.50 -3.54
CA GLU A 121 17.36 -0.81 -4.03
C GLU A 121 18.29 -1.31 -2.90
N ALA A 122 18.14 -0.81 -1.67
CA ALA A 122 18.86 -1.34 -0.52
C ALA A 122 18.44 -2.77 -0.16
N ALA A 123 17.13 -3.05 -0.16
CA ALA A 123 16.59 -4.39 0.08
C ALA A 123 17.03 -5.39 -1.01
N ARG A 124 16.98 -4.98 -2.28
CA ARG A 124 17.44 -5.79 -3.41
C ARG A 124 18.93 -6.14 -3.29
N ARG A 125 19.79 -5.16 -2.99
CA ARG A 125 21.22 -5.43 -2.73
C ARG A 125 21.42 -6.41 -1.58
N THR A 126 20.59 -6.30 -0.53
CA THR A 126 20.61 -7.24 0.60
C THR A 126 20.19 -8.65 0.19
N SER A 127 19.27 -8.83 -0.75
CA SER A 127 18.87 -10.16 -1.24
C SER A 127 19.93 -10.86 -2.09
N LEU A 128 20.88 -10.11 -2.64
CA LEU A 128 21.96 -10.62 -3.50
C LEU A 128 23.26 -10.93 -2.72
N ALA A 129 23.33 -10.54 -1.45
CA ALA A 129 24.50 -10.69 -0.58
C ALA A 129 24.40 -11.97 0.26
#